data_AF-A0A938FWW0-F1
#
_entry.id   AF-A0A938FWW0-F1
#
_cell.length_a   1.000
_cell.length_b   1.000
_cell.length_c   1.000
_cell.angle_alpha   90.00
_cell.angle_beta   90.00
_cell.angle_gamma   90.00
#
_symmetry.space_group_name_H-M   'P 1'
#
loop_
_entity.id
_entity.type
_entity.pdbx_description
1 polymer ?
#
loop_
_entity_poly.entity_id
_entity_poly.type
_entity_poly.pdbx_seq_one_letter_code
_entity_poly.pdbx_strand_id
1 'polypeptide(L)' 'MTGRRGPPRPRPLLLTILDGWGYSPAVEGNAIALARKPAYDRLLAAYPNTLIH' A
#
# COMPACT_ATOMS: atom_id res chain seq x y z
N MET A 1 43.84 -12.14 4.96
CA MET A 1 42.70 -12.03 4.04
C MET A 1 41.56 -11.31 4.74
N THR A 2 41.44 -10.00 4.57
CA THR A 2 40.36 -9.18 5.15
C THR A 2 39.29 -8.97 4.08
N GLY A 3 38.13 -9.60 4.24
CA GLY A 3 37.00 -9.42 3.33
C GLY A 3 36.45 -8.00 3.43
N ARG A 4 36.59 -7.20 2.37
CA ARG A 4 35.92 -5.90 2.25
C ARG A 4 34.40 -6.14 2.21
N ARG A 5 33.67 -5.70 3.24
CA ARG A 5 32.20 -5.57 3.17
C ARG A 5 31.88 -4.50 2.12
N GLY A 6 31.04 -4.85 1.14
CA GLY A 6 30.55 -3.90 0.15
C GLY A 6 29.72 -2.78 0.78
N PRO A 7 29.46 -1.68 0.05
CA PRO A 7 28.65 -0.58 0.57
C PRO A 7 27.25 -1.08 1.01
N PRO A 8 26.64 -0.44 2.01
CA PRO A 8 25.32 -0.83 2.49
C PRO A 8 24.32 -0.79 1.32
N ARG A 9 23.55 -1.86 1.16
CA ARG A 9 22.50 -1.92 0.13
C ARG A 9 21.35 -0.99 0.54
N PRO A 10 20.78 -0.22 -0.40
CA PRO A 10 19.57 0.55 -0.13
C PRO A 10 18.46 -0.36 0.40
N ARG A 11 17.64 0.16 1.31
CA ARG A 11 16.44 -0.55 1.76
C ARG A 11 15.49 -0.68 0.57
N PRO A 12 14.90 -1.86 0.32
CA PRO A 12 13.95 -2.03 -0.76
C PRO A 12 12.72 -1.16 -0.54
N LEU A 13 12.24 -0.51 -1.60
CA LEU A 13 11.03 0.31 -1.63
C LEU A 13 10.09 -0.25 -2.70
N LEU A 14 8.80 -0.35 -2.38
CA LEU A 14 7.76 -0.77 -3.30
C LEU A 14 6.74 0.36 -3.47
N LEU A 15 6.45 0.72 -4.73
CA LEU A 15 5.30 1.53 -5.10
C LEU A 15 4.29 0.63 -5.81
N THR A 16 3.03 0.65 -5.35
CA THR A 16 1.92 -0.09 -5.97
C THR A 16 0.84 0.89 -6.37
N ILE A 17 0.40 0.85 -7.63
CA ILE A 17 -0.70 1.66 -8.14
C ILE A 17 -1.87 0.73 -8.42
N LEU A 18 -3.01 1.01 -7.79
CA LEU A 18 -4.27 0.33 -8.05
C LEU A 18 -5.08 1.21 -9.00
N ASP A 19 -5.07 0.88 -10.30
CA ASP A 19 -5.80 1.66 -11.32
C ASP A 19 -7.31 1.58 -11.07
N GLY A 20 -8.02 2.70 -11.21
CA GLY A 20 -9.44 2.82 -10.89
C GLY A 20 -9.81 2.69 -9.40
N TRP A 21 -8.85 2.75 -8.48
CA TRP A 21 -9.08 2.53 -7.05
C TRP A 21 -9.25 3.83 -6.26
N GLY A 22 -10.48 4.34 -6.21
CA GLY A 22 -10.82 5.58 -5.51
C GLY A 22 -11.31 5.40 -4.07
N TYR A 23 -11.49 6.54 -3.37
CA TYR A 23 -12.17 6.61 -2.08
C TYR A 23 -13.55 7.28 -2.23
N SER A 24 -14.58 6.67 -1.64
CA SER A 24 -15.91 7.25 -1.50
C SER A 24 -16.54 6.72 -0.20
N PRO A 25 -17.22 7.57 0.59
CA PRO A 25 -17.94 7.13 1.78
C PRO A 25 -19.23 6.35 1.45
N ALA A 26 -19.74 6.46 0.22
CA ALA A 26 -20.94 5.72 -0.20
C ALA A 26 -20.62 4.24 -0.36
N VAL A 27 -21.50 3.37 0.15
CA VAL A 27 -21.37 1.90 0.03
C VAL A 27 -22.20 1.37 -1.15
N GLU A 28 -23.35 1.96 -1.42
CA GLU A 28 -24.21 1.55 -2.55
C GLU A 28 -23.47 1.75 -3.88
N GLY A 29 -23.42 0.69 -4.69
CA GLY A 29 -22.67 0.67 -5.95
C GLY A 29 -21.15 0.74 -5.82
N ASN A 30 -20.59 0.79 -4.62
CA ASN A 30 -19.15 0.92 -4.41
C ASN A 30 -18.47 -0.46 -4.38
N ALA A 31 -17.91 -0.85 -5.52
CA ALA A 31 -17.22 -2.13 -5.67
C ALA A 31 -16.07 -2.33 -4.66
N ILE A 32 -15.33 -1.26 -4.30
CA ILE A 32 -14.21 -1.33 -3.36
C ILE A 32 -14.71 -1.56 -1.94
N ALA A 33 -15.74 -0.83 -1.52
CA ALA A 33 -16.35 -0.99 -0.19
C ALA A 33 -16.98 -2.38 -0.03
N LEU A 34 -17.61 -2.90 -1.08
CA LEU A 34 -18.30 -4.19 -1.10
C LEU A 34 -17.35 -5.39 -1.27
N ALA A 35 -16.13 -5.19 -1.77
CA ALA A 35 -15.16 -6.26 -1.98
C ALA A 35 -14.55 -6.80 -0.67
N ARG A 36 -14.29 -8.11 -0.63
CA ARG A 36 -13.44 -8.73 0.39
C ARG A 36 -11.97 -8.46 0.07
N LYS A 37 -11.32 -7.57 0.81
CA LYS A 37 -9.95 -7.07 0.50
C LYS A 37 -9.03 -7.06 1.75
N PRO A 38 -8.83 -8.20 2.42
CA PRO A 38 -8.21 -8.27 3.75
C PRO A 38 -6.77 -7.71 3.80
N ALA A 39 -6.01 -7.80 2.71
CA ALA A 39 -4.67 -7.21 2.64
C ALA A 39 -4.72 -5.68 2.64
N TYR A 40 -5.58 -5.10 1.80
CA TYR A 40 -5.79 -3.65 1.72
C TYR A 40 -6.36 -3.10 3.03
N ASP A 41 -7.40 -3.77 3.57
CA ASP A 41 -8.04 -3.38 4.83
C ASP A 41 -7.03 -3.38 5.99
N ARG A 42 -6.17 -4.41 6.07
CA ARG A 42 -5.11 -4.48 7.09
C ARG A 42 -4.10 -3.35 6.94
N LEU A 43 -3.71 -3.01 5.71
CA LEU A 43 -2.74 -1.93 5.47
C LEU A 43 -3.28 -0.58 5.94
N LEU A 44 -4.53 -0.27 5.61
CA LEU A 44 -5.18 0.97 6.06
C LEU A 44 -5.38 1.03 7.57
N ALA A 45 -5.67 -0.09 8.23
CA ALA A 45 -5.87 -0.13 9.68
C ALA A 45 -4.56 -0.02 10.48
N ALA A 46 -3.45 -0.57 9.96
CA ALA A 46 -2.20 -0.72 10.71
C ALA A 46 -1.16 0.35 10.42
N TYR A 47 -1.26 1.07 9.29
CA TYR A 47 -0.24 2.02 8.85
C TYR A 47 -0.84 3.39 8.52
N PRO A 48 -0.08 4.49 8.72
CA PRO A 48 -0.52 5.82 8.35
C PRO A 48 -0.90 5.90 6.87
N ASN A 49 -2.05 6.52 6.59
CA ASN A 49 -2.58 6.72 5.25
C ASN A 49 -3.32 8.06 5.16
N THR A 50 -3.46 8.58 3.94
CA THR A 50 -4.14 9.84 3.65
C THR A 50 -4.76 9.78 2.25
N LEU A 51 -5.61 10.75 1.93
CA LEU A 51 -6.15 10.99 0.60
C LEU A 51 -5.35 12.12 -0.09
N ILE A 52 -5.29 12.06 -1.43
CA ILE A 52 -4.61 13.05 -2.28
C ILE A 52 -5.50 13.43 -3.48
N HIS A 53 -5.28 14.61 -4.09
CA HIS A 53 -6.02 15.14 -5.24
C HIS A 53 -5.34 14.83 -6.57
#